data_AF-A0A7S2N1X7-F1
#
_entry.id   AF-A0A7S2N1X7-F1
#
_cell.length_a   1.000
_cell.length_b   1.000
_cell.length_c   1.000
_cell.angle_alpha   90.00
_cell.angle_beta   90.00
_cell.angle_gamma   90.00
#
_symmetry.space_group_name_H-M   'P 1'
#
loop_
_entity.id
_entity.type
_entity.pdbx_description
1 polymer ?
#
loop_
_entity_poly.entity_id
_entity_poly.type
_entity_poly.pdbx_seq_one_letter_code
_entity_poly.pdbx_strand_id
1 'polypeptide(L)'
;GNGKGKGKGEGKGKGKGRGAAKGIEEPENMPKRPPISPMAVFMKANKDKGWNLKAGSEQWVQLGAEGQKKYHEELKELNQQYEVAFKEFQKTPEGKKYLRLKAQADKKDKEQKARDKFLKGEGVPEEPKRPQSALFMFMGEKRECVSKELGSGKVGEVAKKLTEMWAALDDAEKKTYEDKAKEKREEYDKAMVEYKNNDAVKKFDKAVQAINKKAGKKPKPKSKSKSKVKSKEAKPAKAKSAPKAKVAKEKAKAKAKAAPA
;
A
#
# COMPACT_ATOMS: atom_id res chain seq x y z
N GLY A 1 -25.92 41.41 -17.08
CA GLY A 1 -24.47 41.12 -16.91
C GLY A 1 -24.35 39.95 -15.96
N ASN A 2 -23.95 38.76 -16.40
CA ASN A 2 -22.57 38.32 -16.67
C ASN A 2 -21.59 38.68 -15.54
N GLY A 3 -21.43 37.76 -14.58
CA GLY A 3 -20.49 37.81 -13.47
C GLY A 3 -19.90 36.43 -13.22
N LYS A 4 -18.93 36.06 -14.05
CA LYS A 4 -18.25 34.75 -14.13
C LYS A 4 -17.21 34.62 -13.01
N GLY A 5 -17.60 34.08 -11.86
CA GLY A 5 -16.69 33.78 -10.74
C GLY A 5 -16.05 32.40 -10.87
N LYS A 6 -14.82 32.33 -11.39
CA LYS A 6 -13.97 31.13 -11.44
C LYS A 6 -13.62 30.64 -10.02
N GLY A 7 -14.32 29.63 -9.51
CA GLY A 7 -13.88 28.83 -8.37
C GLY A 7 -12.75 27.90 -8.77
N LYS A 8 -11.50 28.32 -8.56
CA LYS A 8 -10.31 27.47 -8.71
C LYS A 8 -10.38 26.30 -7.72
N GLY A 9 -10.38 25.09 -8.25
CA GLY A 9 -10.10 23.88 -7.48
C GLY A 9 -8.67 23.89 -6.96
N GLU A 10 -8.51 23.95 -5.64
CA GLU A 10 -7.25 23.60 -4.98
C GLU A 10 -7.26 22.09 -4.67
N GLY A 11 -6.74 21.31 -5.62
CA GLY A 11 -6.26 19.97 -5.35
C GLY A 11 -5.04 20.02 -4.44
N LYS A 12 -5.23 19.86 -3.12
CA LYS A 12 -4.12 19.62 -2.18
C LYS A 12 -3.78 18.14 -2.14
N GLY A 13 -3.01 17.70 -3.13
CA GLY A 13 -2.21 16.49 -3.08
C GLY A 13 -0.74 16.83 -2.80
N LYS A 14 -0.26 16.53 -1.59
CA LYS A 14 1.06 15.95 -1.24
C LYS A 14 1.57 16.40 0.13
N GLY A 15 1.38 15.52 1.10
CA GLY A 15 2.21 15.40 2.28
C GLY A 15 2.22 13.92 2.68
N LYS A 16 3.04 13.10 2.02
CA LYS A 16 3.23 11.69 2.40
C LYS A 16 4.07 11.63 3.68
N GLY A 17 3.48 12.02 4.81
CA GLY A 17 3.77 11.33 6.05
C GLY A 17 3.27 9.90 5.89
N ARG A 18 4.09 8.90 6.22
CA ARG A 18 3.60 7.52 6.43
C ARG A 18 2.80 7.53 7.72
N GLY A 19 1.64 8.20 7.71
CA GLY A 19 0.66 8.19 8.78
C GLY A 19 0.24 6.75 9.02
N ALA A 20 0.18 6.38 10.29
CA ALA A 20 -0.26 5.07 10.74
C ALA A 20 -1.53 4.64 9.98
N ALA A 21 -1.59 3.37 9.59
CA ALA A 21 -2.82 2.80 9.04
C ALA A 21 -3.93 3.03 10.09
N LYS A 22 -4.98 3.77 9.70
CA LYS A 22 -6.13 4.12 10.55
C LYS A 22 -6.56 2.90 11.38
N GLY A 23 -6.48 3.00 12.71
CA GLY A 23 -7.07 2.03 13.64
C GLY A 23 -6.14 1.00 14.29
N ILE A 24 -4.81 1.10 14.15
CA ILE A 24 -3.88 0.30 14.95
C ILE A 24 -3.22 1.22 15.96
N GLU A 25 -3.59 1.06 17.23
CA GLU A 25 -2.96 1.76 18.35
C GLU A 25 -1.47 1.41 18.39
N GLU A 26 -0.64 2.46 18.48
CA GLU A 26 0.79 2.28 18.67
C GLU A 26 1.02 1.88 20.12
N PRO A 27 1.60 0.70 20.40
CA PRO A 27 1.86 0.29 21.78
C PRO A 27 2.80 1.29 22.43
N GLU A 28 2.57 1.55 23.71
CA GLU A 28 3.29 2.55 24.50
C GLU A 28 4.81 2.31 24.51
N ASN A 29 5.22 1.05 24.47
CA ASN A 29 6.62 0.63 24.41
C ASN A 29 7.25 0.76 23.00
N MET A 30 6.56 1.36 22.03
CA MET A 30 7.12 1.63 20.71
C MET A 30 8.09 2.81 20.76
N PRO A 31 9.34 2.63 20.30
CA PRO A 31 10.27 3.74 20.18
C PRO A 31 9.69 4.83 19.27
N LYS A 32 9.76 6.09 19.72
CA LYS A 32 9.27 7.24 18.95
C LYS A 32 10.20 7.52 17.79
N ARG A 33 9.64 7.76 16.62
CA ARG A 33 10.43 8.07 15.42
C ARG A 33 11.19 9.39 15.61
N PRO A 34 12.48 9.43 15.25
CA PRO A 34 13.26 10.66 15.30
C PRO A 34 12.78 11.66 14.25
N PRO A 35 13.09 12.96 14.40
CA PRO A 35 12.77 13.98 13.41
C PRO A 35 13.32 13.64 12.02
N ILE A 36 12.63 14.08 10.97
CA ILE A 36 12.97 13.69 9.57
C ILE A 36 14.24 14.38 9.07
N SER A 37 14.56 15.56 9.60
CA SER A 37 15.65 16.42 9.13
C SER A 37 16.38 17.06 10.31
N PRO A 38 17.69 17.34 10.20
CA PRO A 38 18.46 18.07 11.21
C PRO A 38 17.84 19.43 11.56
N MET A 39 17.23 20.11 10.59
CA MET A 39 16.48 21.35 10.82
C MET A 39 15.26 21.13 11.74
N ALA A 40 14.61 19.97 11.66
CA ALA A 40 13.51 19.65 12.56
C ALA A 40 13.99 19.36 13.99
N VAL A 41 15.22 18.84 14.15
CA VAL A 41 15.89 18.72 15.46
C VAL A 41 16.17 20.12 16.01
N PHE A 42 16.74 21.01 15.19
CA PHE A 42 16.99 22.40 15.55
C PHE A 42 15.72 23.16 15.97
N MET A 43 14.65 23.08 15.17
CA MET A 43 13.38 23.73 15.51
C MET A 43 12.77 23.16 16.79
N LYS A 44 12.91 21.86 17.05
CA LYS A 44 12.46 21.25 18.31
C LYS A 44 13.28 21.75 19.50
N ALA A 45 14.60 21.86 19.34
CA ALA A 45 15.51 22.40 20.35
C ALA A 45 15.29 23.91 20.61
N ASN A 46 14.65 24.62 19.68
CA ASN A 46 14.34 26.04 19.76
C ASN A 46 12.82 26.30 19.80
N LYS A 47 12.03 25.34 20.28
CA LYS A 47 10.57 25.44 20.27
C LYS A 47 10.06 26.61 21.11
N ASP A 48 10.77 26.96 22.17
CA ASP A 48 10.44 28.08 23.08
C ASP A 48 10.51 29.44 22.39
N LYS A 49 11.23 29.54 21.26
CA LYS A 49 11.31 30.77 20.47
C LYS A 49 10.07 31.01 19.59
N GLY A 50 9.14 30.07 19.53
CA GLY A 50 7.87 30.24 18.81
C GLY A 50 8.01 30.45 17.29
N TRP A 51 9.15 30.08 16.71
CA TRP A 51 9.42 30.30 15.30
C TRP A 51 8.48 29.49 14.40
N ASN A 52 7.93 30.16 13.39
CA ASN A 52 7.27 29.48 12.28
C ASN A 52 8.32 28.83 11.35
N LEU A 53 7.86 28.00 10.40
CA LEU A 53 8.75 27.25 9.51
C LEU A 53 9.72 28.14 8.71
N LYS A 54 9.27 29.35 8.33
CA LYS A 54 10.06 30.30 7.56
C LYS A 54 11.16 30.92 8.41
N ALA A 55 10.80 31.47 9.58
CA ALA A 55 11.76 32.04 10.53
C ALA A 55 12.76 30.98 11.03
N GLY A 56 12.29 29.77 11.34
CA GLY A 56 13.17 28.66 11.71
C GLY A 56 14.12 28.24 10.58
N SER A 57 13.70 28.34 9.31
CA SER A 57 14.56 28.07 8.16
C SER A 57 15.66 29.12 8.01
N GLU A 58 15.33 30.38 8.22
CA GLU A 58 16.28 31.49 8.13
C GLU A 58 17.35 31.36 9.23
N GLN A 59 16.92 31.07 10.45
CA GLN A 59 17.81 30.81 11.58
C GLN A 59 18.67 29.56 11.36
N TRP A 60 18.12 28.51 10.75
CA TRP A 60 18.87 27.32 10.35
C TRP A 60 19.96 27.61 9.32
N VAL A 61 19.68 28.47 8.34
CA VAL A 61 20.66 28.90 7.33
C VAL A 61 21.75 29.77 7.98
N GLN A 62 21.36 30.66 8.91
CA GLN A 62 22.27 31.56 9.63
C GLN A 62 23.29 30.83 10.51
N LEU A 63 22.97 29.62 10.99
CA LEU A 63 23.93 28.77 11.75
C LEU A 63 25.17 28.38 10.95
N GLY A 64 25.14 28.44 9.62
CA GLY A 64 26.24 28.00 8.76
C GLY A 64 26.55 26.51 8.89
N ALA A 65 27.58 26.04 8.18
CA ALA A 65 27.92 24.62 8.14
C ALA A 65 28.31 24.05 9.52
N GLU A 66 28.99 24.85 10.35
CA GLU A 66 29.46 24.42 11.67
C GLU A 66 28.32 24.30 12.68
N GLY A 67 27.40 25.28 12.72
CA GLY A 67 26.24 25.22 13.60
C GLY A 67 25.23 24.15 13.17
N GLN A 68 25.09 23.90 11.87
CA GLN A 68 24.26 22.81 11.35
C GLN A 68 24.84 21.43 11.70
N LYS A 69 26.17 21.26 11.69
CA LYS A 69 26.85 19.99 11.96
C LYS A 69 26.40 19.35 13.28
N LYS A 70 26.24 20.15 14.34
CA LYS A 70 25.73 19.69 15.64
C LYS A 70 24.41 18.93 15.51
N TYR A 71 23.43 19.51 14.81
CA TYR A 71 22.10 18.90 14.66
C TYR A 71 22.10 17.73 13.67
N HIS A 72 23.05 17.68 12.73
CA HIS A 72 23.28 16.52 11.88
C HIS A 72 23.81 15.33 12.67
N GLU A 73 24.76 15.56 13.58
CA GLU A 73 25.29 14.54 14.48
C GLU A 73 24.24 14.09 15.49
N GLU A 74 23.51 15.03 16.11
CA GLU A 74 22.40 14.74 17.01
C GLU A 74 21.33 13.90 16.29
N LEU A 75 20.92 14.27 15.07
CA LEU A 75 19.96 13.45 14.31
C LEU A 75 20.50 12.03 14.04
N LYS A 76 21.80 11.89 13.75
CA LYS A 76 22.42 10.59 13.52
C LYS A 76 22.36 9.72 14.77
N GLU A 77 22.66 10.29 15.94
CA GLU A 77 22.56 9.59 17.23
C GLU A 77 21.10 9.20 17.55
N LEU A 78 20.14 10.11 17.39
CA LEU A 78 18.72 9.80 17.58
C LEU A 78 18.25 8.66 16.67
N ASN A 79 18.71 8.63 15.41
CA ASN A 79 18.40 7.52 14.50
C ASN A 79 19.02 6.21 14.96
N GLN A 80 20.27 6.22 15.44
CA GLN A 80 20.93 5.02 15.95
C GLN A 80 20.21 4.47 17.19
N GLN A 81 19.87 5.33 18.15
CA GLN A 81 19.10 4.95 19.34
C GLN A 81 17.74 4.37 18.96
N TYR A 82 17.01 5.04 18.05
CA TYR A 82 15.74 4.55 17.53
C TYR A 82 15.89 3.18 16.84
N GLU A 83 16.92 2.97 16.02
CA GLU A 83 17.12 1.68 15.36
C GLU A 83 17.39 0.53 16.34
N VAL A 84 18.18 0.79 17.39
CA VAL A 84 18.44 -0.20 18.45
C VAL A 84 17.16 -0.52 19.20
N ALA A 85 16.49 0.50 19.74
CA ALA A 85 15.25 0.33 20.48
C ALA A 85 14.16 -0.32 19.60
N PHE A 86 14.08 0.02 18.31
CA PHE A 86 13.09 -0.56 17.41
C PHE A 86 13.40 -2.02 17.10
N LYS A 87 14.68 -2.41 16.96
CA LYS A 87 15.07 -3.82 16.81
C LYS A 87 14.74 -4.64 18.05
N GLU A 88 14.91 -4.07 19.24
CA GLU A 88 14.51 -4.72 20.50
C GLU A 88 13.00 -4.87 20.58
N PHE A 89 12.26 -3.79 20.31
CA PHE A 89 10.79 -3.80 20.23
C PHE A 89 10.29 -4.88 19.27
N GLN A 90 10.87 -5.04 18.07
CA GLN A 90 10.47 -6.08 17.11
C GLN A 90 10.61 -7.52 17.63
N LYS A 91 11.48 -7.77 18.60
CA LYS A 91 11.68 -9.10 19.19
C LYS A 91 10.60 -9.42 20.23
N THR A 92 10.01 -8.40 20.85
CA THR A 92 8.96 -8.55 21.87
C THR A 92 7.67 -9.16 21.29
N PRO A 93 6.84 -9.85 22.09
CA PRO A 93 5.52 -10.32 21.64
C PRO A 93 4.62 -9.18 21.14
N GLU A 94 4.66 -8.04 21.82
CA GLU A 94 3.91 -6.83 21.48
C GLU A 94 4.34 -6.26 20.13
N GLY A 95 5.65 -6.15 19.89
CA GLY A 95 6.18 -5.68 18.61
C GLY A 95 5.87 -6.62 17.46
N LYS A 96 5.93 -7.95 17.69
CA LYS A 96 5.49 -8.94 16.70
C LYS A 96 4.01 -8.81 16.39
N LYS A 97 3.16 -8.68 17.42
CA LYS A 97 1.70 -8.47 17.27
C LYS A 97 1.40 -7.18 16.51
N TYR A 98 2.01 -6.07 16.90
CA TYR A 98 1.84 -4.78 16.24
C TYR A 98 2.27 -4.84 14.77
N LEU A 99 3.45 -5.40 14.46
CA LEU A 99 3.93 -5.52 13.09
C LEU A 99 3.02 -6.41 12.23
N ARG A 100 2.49 -7.50 12.79
CA ARG A 100 1.51 -8.36 12.10
C ARG A 100 0.23 -7.59 11.80
N LEU A 101 -0.35 -6.92 12.80
CA LEU A 101 -1.56 -6.13 12.61
C LEU A 101 -1.33 -5.02 11.59
N LYS A 102 -0.19 -4.33 11.66
CA LYS A 102 0.20 -3.28 10.71
C LYS A 102 0.33 -3.81 9.29
N ALA A 103 0.97 -4.96 9.11
CA ALA A 103 1.06 -5.61 7.80
C ALA A 103 -0.32 -5.99 7.25
N GLN A 104 -1.25 -6.46 8.11
CA GLN A 104 -2.63 -6.77 7.73
C GLN A 104 -3.42 -5.51 7.34
N ALA A 105 -3.31 -4.41 8.10
CA ALA A 105 -3.97 -3.16 7.76
C ALA A 105 -3.39 -2.52 6.49
N ASP A 106 -2.07 -2.50 6.34
CA ASP A 106 -1.42 -2.03 5.12
C ASP A 106 -1.81 -2.88 3.90
N LYS A 107 -2.07 -4.18 4.08
CA LYS A 107 -2.60 -5.05 3.03
C LYS A 107 -4.03 -4.65 2.67
N LYS A 108 -4.93 -4.54 3.67
CA LYS A 108 -6.32 -4.12 3.47
C LYS A 108 -6.44 -2.74 2.81
N ASP A 109 -5.63 -1.77 3.23
CA ASP A 109 -5.60 -0.43 2.64
C ASP A 109 -5.16 -0.46 1.17
N LYS A 110 -4.17 -1.30 0.82
CA LYS A 110 -3.75 -1.48 -0.59
C LYS A 110 -4.81 -2.17 -1.43
N GLU A 111 -5.48 -3.18 -0.89
CA GLU A 111 -6.59 -3.86 -1.57
C GLU A 111 -7.76 -2.91 -1.78
N GLN A 112 -8.12 -2.10 -0.77
CA GLN A 112 -9.15 -1.09 -0.87
C GLN A 112 -8.80 -0.01 -1.91
N LYS A 113 -7.55 0.48 -1.92
CA LYS A 113 -7.09 1.43 -2.94
C LYS A 113 -7.09 0.82 -4.34
N ALA A 114 -6.82 -0.47 -4.48
CA ALA A 114 -6.96 -1.16 -5.76
C ALA A 114 -8.43 -1.25 -6.18
N ARG A 115 -9.34 -1.55 -5.24
CA ARG A 115 -10.79 -1.58 -5.47
C ARG A 115 -11.31 -0.21 -5.91
N ASP A 116 -10.97 0.85 -5.18
CA ASP A 116 -11.37 2.21 -5.51
C ASP A 116 -10.80 2.67 -6.87
N LYS A 117 -9.60 2.22 -7.23
CA LYS A 117 -8.96 2.59 -8.49
C LYS A 117 -9.54 1.87 -9.71
N PHE A 118 -9.90 0.60 -9.56
CA PHE A 118 -10.28 -0.25 -10.69
C PHE A 118 -11.78 -0.54 -10.75
N LEU A 119 -12.48 -0.60 -9.62
CA LEU A 119 -13.89 -1.02 -9.55
C LEU A 119 -14.88 0.11 -9.27
N LYS A 120 -14.42 1.34 -8.98
CA LYS A 120 -15.28 2.51 -8.72
C LYS A 120 -15.54 3.38 -9.95
N GLY A 121 -15.10 2.95 -11.13
CA GLY A 121 -15.29 3.68 -12.38
C GLY A 121 -16.69 3.46 -12.97
N GLU A 122 -17.15 4.42 -13.76
CA GLU A 122 -18.37 4.29 -14.56
C GLU A 122 -18.17 3.20 -15.65
N GLY A 123 -19.17 2.36 -15.88
CA GLY A 123 -19.09 1.23 -16.83
C GLY A 123 -18.36 -0.02 -16.31
N VAL A 124 -18.01 -0.08 -15.03
CA VAL A 124 -17.56 -1.33 -14.39
C VAL A 124 -18.80 -2.12 -13.93
N PRO A 125 -18.98 -3.38 -14.37
CA PRO A 125 -20.07 -4.23 -13.89
C PRO A 125 -20.00 -4.37 -12.36
N GLU A 126 -21.14 -4.32 -11.67
CA GLU A 126 -21.19 -4.62 -10.24
C GLU A 126 -20.86 -6.10 -10.02
N GLU A 127 -20.16 -6.43 -8.92
CA GLU A 127 -19.90 -7.82 -8.55
C GLU A 127 -21.24 -8.53 -8.31
N PRO A 128 -21.59 -9.56 -9.10
CA PRO A 128 -22.81 -10.33 -8.90
C PRO A 128 -22.89 -10.81 -7.45
N LYS A 129 -24.05 -10.66 -6.83
CA LYS A 129 -24.27 -11.12 -5.45
C LYS A 129 -24.52 -12.62 -5.46
N ARG A 130 -23.90 -13.34 -4.51
CA ARG A 130 -24.12 -14.78 -4.36
C ARG A 130 -25.61 -15.08 -4.18
N PRO A 131 -26.21 -15.98 -4.98
CA PRO A 131 -27.62 -16.30 -4.87
C PRO A 131 -27.88 -17.06 -3.57
N GLN A 132 -29.09 -16.87 -3.04
CA GLN A 132 -29.55 -17.59 -1.86
C GLN A 132 -29.74 -19.08 -2.19
N SER A 133 -29.54 -19.96 -1.21
CA SER A 133 -29.94 -21.37 -1.35
C SER A 133 -31.46 -21.51 -1.24
N ALA A 134 -31.99 -22.67 -1.66
CA ALA A 134 -33.41 -23.00 -1.57
C ALA A 134 -33.98 -22.76 -0.17
N LEU A 135 -33.28 -23.26 0.86
CA LEU A 135 -33.62 -23.03 2.27
C LEU A 135 -33.68 -21.53 2.60
N PHE A 136 -32.67 -20.75 2.22
CA PHE A 136 -32.66 -19.31 2.54
C PHE A 136 -33.74 -18.53 1.79
N MET A 137 -34.15 -18.95 0.60
CA MET A 137 -35.30 -18.37 -0.10
C MET A 137 -36.59 -18.65 0.66
N PHE A 138 -36.84 -19.91 1.01
CA PHE A 138 -37.99 -20.31 1.82
C PHE A 138 -38.03 -19.56 3.17
N MET A 139 -36.89 -19.52 3.87
CA MET A 139 -36.77 -18.79 5.12
C MET A 139 -37.06 -17.30 4.93
N GLY A 140 -36.58 -16.68 3.84
CA GLY A 140 -36.85 -15.28 3.53
C GLY A 140 -38.34 -14.99 3.35
N GLU A 141 -39.06 -15.87 2.64
CA GLU A 141 -40.50 -15.74 2.39
C GLU A 141 -41.35 -16.00 3.64
N LYS A 142 -40.96 -16.96 4.48
CA LYS A 142 -41.76 -17.39 5.64
C LYS A 142 -41.37 -16.70 6.96
N ARG A 143 -40.24 -16.01 7.02
CA ARG A 143 -39.73 -15.38 8.26
C ARG A 143 -40.74 -14.42 8.89
N GLU A 144 -41.41 -13.60 8.09
CA GLU A 144 -42.39 -12.65 8.62
C GLU A 144 -43.63 -13.35 9.19
N CYS A 145 -44.08 -14.43 8.56
CA CYS A 145 -45.20 -15.23 9.04
C CYS A 145 -44.86 -15.89 10.38
N VAL A 146 -43.72 -16.60 10.43
CA VAL A 146 -43.27 -17.30 11.63
C VAL A 146 -42.93 -16.33 12.76
N SER A 147 -42.40 -15.15 12.45
CA SER A 147 -42.14 -14.12 13.47
C SER A 147 -43.44 -13.59 14.10
N LYS A 148 -44.51 -13.46 13.32
CA LYS A 148 -45.84 -13.07 13.83
C LYS A 148 -46.47 -14.19 14.65
N GLU A 149 -46.38 -15.44 14.18
CA GLU A 149 -46.91 -16.61 14.89
C GLU A 149 -46.23 -16.83 16.25
N LEU A 150 -44.91 -16.68 16.32
CA LEU A 150 -44.17 -16.85 17.57
C LEU A 150 -44.28 -15.65 18.51
N GLY A 151 -44.82 -14.51 18.05
CA GLY A 151 -44.82 -13.25 18.80
C GLY A 151 -43.41 -12.78 19.22
N SER A 152 -42.36 -13.36 18.63
CA SER A 152 -40.97 -13.21 19.05
C SER A 152 -40.16 -12.59 17.92
N GLY A 153 -39.53 -11.45 18.20
CA GLY A 153 -38.56 -10.82 17.31
C GLY A 153 -37.18 -11.49 17.34
N LYS A 154 -37.00 -12.54 18.16
CA LYS A 154 -35.71 -13.22 18.30
C LYS A 154 -35.44 -14.07 17.06
N VAL A 155 -34.47 -13.61 16.26
CA VAL A 155 -34.05 -14.27 15.01
C VAL A 155 -33.73 -15.76 15.20
N GLY A 156 -33.13 -16.13 16.34
CA GLY A 156 -32.78 -17.52 16.62
C GLY A 156 -33.98 -18.45 16.81
N GLU A 157 -35.06 -17.99 17.43
CA GLU A 157 -36.28 -18.79 17.65
C GLU A 157 -37.05 -18.95 16.32
N VAL A 158 -37.18 -17.85 15.57
CA VAL A 158 -37.80 -17.86 14.23
C VAL A 158 -37.03 -18.75 13.26
N ALA A 159 -35.69 -18.69 13.26
CA ALA A 159 -34.86 -19.53 12.39
C ALA A 159 -35.00 -21.02 12.70
N LYS A 160 -35.09 -21.41 13.98
CA LYS A 160 -35.33 -22.80 14.36
C LYS A 160 -36.65 -23.31 13.78
N LYS A 161 -37.73 -22.57 13.99
CA LYS A 161 -39.05 -22.94 13.49
C LYS A 161 -39.10 -23.03 11.97
N LEU A 162 -38.46 -22.09 11.26
CA LEU A 162 -38.35 -22.15 9.80
C LEU A 162 -37.58 -23.38 9.30
N THR A 163 -36.54 -23.79 10.02
CA THR A 163 -35.74 -24.97 9.65
C THR A 163 -36.55 -26.26 9.85
N GLU A 164 -37.35 -26.33 10.92
CA GLU A 164 -38.31 -27.42 11.13
C GLU A 164 -39.38 -27.46 10.04
N MET A 165 -39.95 -26.30 9.68
CA MET A 165 -40.93 -26.21 8.58
C MET A 165 -40.32 -26.66 7.26
N TRP A 166 -39.09 -26.23 6.95
CA TRP A 166 -38.37 -26.70 5.76
C TRP A 166 -38.18 -28.22 5.76
N ALA A 167 -37.83 -28.82 6.90
CA ALA A 167 -37.68 -30.27 7.01
C ALA A 167 -39.02 -31.00 6.76
N ALA A 168 -40.12 -30.41 7.21
CA ALA A 168 -41.48 -30.94 7.07
C ALA A 168 -42.13 -30.70 5.69
N LEU A 169 -41.58 -29.83 4.83
CA LEU A 169 -42.06 -29.66 3.45
C LEU A 169 -41.98 -30.98 2.68
N ASP A 170 -42.92 -31.20 1.78
CA ASP A 170 -42.86 -32.32 0.84
C ASP A 170 -41.76 -32.10 -0.21
N ASP A 171 -41.38 -33.20 -0.86
CA ASP A 171 -40.30 -33.18 -1.84
C ASP A 171 -40.63 -32.34 -3.08
N ALA A 172 -41.91 -32.16 -3.43
CA ALA A 172 -42.31 -31.36 -4.58
C ALA A 172 -42.19 -29.85 -4.29
N GLU A 173 -42.61 -29.41 -3.10
CA GLU A 173 -42.41 -28.05 -2.62
C GLU A 173 -40.93 -27.74 -2.45
N LYS A 174 -40.15 -28.62 -1.80
CA LYS A 174 -38.69 -28.47 -1.67
C LYS A 174 -38.03 -28.35 -3.05
N LYS A 175 -38.38 -29.24 -3.98
CA LYS A 175 -37.84 -29.24 -5.34
C LYS A 175 -38.11 -27.93 -6.07
N THR A 176 -39.28 -27.32 -5.87
CA THR A 176 -39.59 -26.02 -6.46
C THR A 176 -38.62 -24.93 -6.01
N TYR A 177 -38.25 -24.90 -4.71
CA TYR A 177 -37.24 -23.96 -4.23
C TYR A 177 -35.83 -24.34 -4.66
N GLU A 178 -35.51 -25.63 -4.78
CA GLU A 178 -34.22 -26.11 -5.29
C GLU A 178 -34.02 -25.75 -6.76
N ASP A 179 -35.04 -25.93 -7.59
CA ASP A 179 -35.02 -25.56 -9.01
C ASP A 179 -34.86 -24.04 -9.18
N LYS A 180 -35.61 -23.24 -8.41
CA LYS A 180 -35.42 -21.76 -8.36
C LYS A 180 -34.01 -21.36 -7.90
N ALA A 181 -33.46 -22.07 -6.91
CA ALA A 181 -32.10 -21.82 -6.43
C ALA A 181 -31.04 -22.20 -7.46
N LYS A 182 -31.27 -23.28 -8.21
CA LYS A 182 -30.42 -23.70 -9.31
C LYS A 182 -30.43 -22.70 -10.45
N GLU A 183 -31.60 -22.22 -10.87
CA GLU A 183 -31.74 -21.20 -11.91
C GLU A 183 -30.97 -19.92 -11.54
N LYS A 184 -31.19 -19.38 -10.33
CA LYS A 184 -30.45 -18.19 -9.85
C LYS A 184 -28.94 -18.44 -9.73
N ARG A 185 -28.52 -19.68 -9.44
CA ARG A 185 -27.11 -20.06 -9.45
C ARG A 185 -26.52 -20.03 -10.85
N GLU A 186 -27.23 -20.56 -11.83
CA GLU A 186 -26.80 -20.53 -13.23
C GLU A 186 -26.71 -19.09 -13.76
N GLU A 187 -27.68 -18.23 -13.43
CA GLU A 187 -27.62 -16.80 -13.75
C GLU A 187 -26.42 -16.10 -13.10
N TYR A 188 -26.18 -16.35 -11.82
CA TYR A 188 -25.02 -15.83 -11.11
C TYR A 188 -23.70 -16.31 -11.73
N ASP A 189 -23.60 -17.59 -12.09
CA ASP A 189 -22.38 -18.14 -12.69
C ASP A 189 -22.10 -17.49 -14.06
N LYS A 190 -23.14 -17.25 -14.88
CA LYS A 190 -23.04 -16.49 -16.14
C LYS A 190 -22.60 -15.04 -15.89
N ALA A 191 -23.28 -14.34 -14.98
CA ALA A 191 -22.94 -12.96 -14.63
C ALA A 191 -21.51 -12.84 -14.04
N MET A 192 -21.05 -13.85 -13.28
CA MET A 192 -19.69 -13.86 -12.76
C MET A 192 -18.64 -14.06 -13.84
N VAL A 193 -18.94 -14.85 -14.88
CA VAL A 193 -18.04 -15.00 -16.03
C VAL A 193 -17.90 -13.66 -16.75
N GLU A 194 -19.00 -12.95 -16.98
CA GLU A 194 -18.99 -11.61 -17.59
C GLU A 194 -18.24 -10.59 -16.73
N TYR A 195 -18.53 -10.55 -15.43
CA TYR A 195 -17.85 -9.68 -14.46
C TYR A 195 -16.33 -9.93 -14.48
N LYS A 196 -15.89 -11.20 -14.39
CA LYS A 196 -14.46 -11.55 -14.44
C LYS A 196 -13.81 -11.26 -15.78
N ASN A 197 -14.59 -11.24 -16.87
CA ASN A 197 -14.09 -10.93 -18.19
C ASN A 197 -13.88 -9.43 -18.43
N ASN A 198 -14.47 -8.57 -17.61
CA ASN A 198 -14.28 -7.13 -17.69
C ASN A 198 -12.81 -6.73 -17.43
N ASP A 199 -12.28 -5.82 -18.25
CA ASP A 199 -10.88 -5.38 -18.17
C ASP A 199 -10.52 -4.70 -16.85
N ALA A 200 -11.47 -3.97 -16.25
CA ALA A 200 -11.26 -3.31 -14.97
C ALA A 200 -11.14 -4.35 -13.84
N VAL A 201 -11.97 -5.38 -13.87
CA VAL A 201 -11.92 -6.51 -12.93
C VAL A 201 -10.63 -7.31 -13.11
N LYS A 202 -10.21 -7.62 -14.34
CA LYS A 202 -8.92 -8.27 -14.61
C LYS A 202 -7.72 -7.46 -14.07
N LYS A 203 -7.75 -6.13 -14.19
CA LYS A 203 -6.72 -5.24 -13.65
C LYS A 203 -6.73 -5.23 -12.11
N PHE A 204 -7.91 -5.24 -11.51
CA PHE A 204 -8.08 -5.38 -10.06
C PHE A 204 -7.51 -6.71 -9.56
N ASP A 205 -7.87 -7.84 -10.17
CA ASP A 205 -7.40 -9.18 -9.79
C ASP A 205 -5.88 -9.28 -9.86
N LYS A 206 -5.27 -8.78 -10.95
CA LYS A 206 -3.81 -8.70 -11.08
C LYS A 206 -3.18 -7.85 -9.97
N ALA A 207 -3.81 -6.73 -9.60
CA ALA A 207 -3.33 -5.87 -8.52
C ALA A 207 -3.39 -6.58 -7.15
N VAL A 208 -4.50 -7.27 -6.84
CA VAL A 208 -4.68 -8.05 -5.61
C VAL A 208 -3.68 -9.22 -5.55
N GLN A 209 -3.50 -9.96 -6.64
CA GLN A 209 -2.50 -11.03 -6.73
C GLN A 209 -1.07 -10.49 -6.48
N ALA A 210 -0.74 -9.31 -7.02
CA ALA A 210 0.56 -8.68 -6.78
C ALA A 210 0.73 -8.25 -5.31
N ILE A 211 -0.34 -7.80 -4.64
CA ILE A 211 -0.33 -7.49 -3.20
C ILE A 211 -0.10 -8.76 -2.38
N ASN A 212 -0.83 -9.84 -2.68
CA ASN A 212 -0.69 -11.14 -2.00
C ASN A 212 0.69 -11.77 -2.20
N LYS A 213 1.24 -11.74 -3.41
CA LYS A 213 2.58 -12.25 -3.71
C LYS A 213 3.68 -11.48 -2.98
N LYS A 214 3.51 -10.17 -2.77
CA LYS A 214 4.44 -9.34 -1.99
C LYS A 214 4.33 -9.60 -0.48
N ALA A 215 3.15 -10.00 0.02
CA ALA A 215 2.96 -10.37 1.42
C ALA A 215 3.58 -11.74 1.76
N GLY A 216 3.59 -12.69 0.81
CA GLY A 216 4.19 -14.02 1.01
C GLY A 216 5.72 -14.07 0.89
N LYS A 217 6.37 -13.07 0.25
CA LYS A 217 7.83 -12.98 0.21
C LYS A 217 8.36 -12.33 1.49
N LYS A 218 8.98 -13.12 2.38
CA LYS A 218 9.86 -12.59 3.45
C LYS A 218 10.79 -11.53 2.84
N PRO A 219 10.90 -10.33 3.42
CA PRO A 219 11.86 -9.35 2.93
C PRO A 219 13.27 -9.95 3.09
N LYS A 220 13.94 -10.26 1.97
CA LYS A 220 15.39 -10.46 2.00
C LYS A 220 16.01 -9.16 2.54
N PRO A 221 16.94 -9.22 3.52
CA PRO A 221 17.66 -8.04 3.95
C PRO A 221 18.30 -7.43 2.71
N LYS A 222 18.01 -6.15 2.43
CA LYS A 222 18.72 -5.41 1.38
C LYS A 222 20.19 -5.37 1.82
N SER A 223 21.01 -6.23 1.20
CA SER A 223 22.46 -6.05 1.22
C SER A 223 22.75 -4.65 0.71
N LYS A 224 23.66 -3.97 1.41
CA LYS A 224 24.10 -2.61 1.16
C LYS A 224 24.42 -2.42 -0.33
N SER A 225 23.59 -1.66 -1.06
CA SER A 225 24.03 -1.05 -2.32
C SER A 225 25.00 0.06 -1.95
N LYS A 226 26.28 -0.19 -2.19
CA LYS A 226 27.39 0.74 -1.99
C LYS A 226 27.03 2.13 -2.54
N SER A 227 27.13 3.13 -1.66
CA SER A 227 27.40 4.52 -2.00
C SER A 227 28.63 4.60 -2.91
N LYS A 228 28.44 4.85 -4.21
CA LYS A 228 29.49 5.38 -5.06
C LYS A 228 29.50 6.89 -4.88
N VAL A 229 30.25 7.33 -3.86
CA VAL A 229 30.75 8.70 -3.76
C VAL A 229 31.57 8.95 -5.02
N LYS A 230 31.10 9.84 -5.90
CA LYS A 230 31.97 10.50 -6.88
C LYS A 230 31.93 11.98 -6.53
N SER A 231 32.93 12.39 -5.78
CA SER A 231 33.32 13.77 -5.55
C SER A 231 33.30 14.55 -6.85
N LYS A 232 32.64 15.71 -6.84
CA LYS A 232 32.87 16.77 -7.81
C LYS A 232 32.84 18.09 -7.05
N GLU A 233 33.95 18.36 -6.38
CA GLU A 233 34.34 19.70 -5.99
C GLU A 233 34.89 20.38 -7.25
N ALA A 234 34.39 21.59 -7.51
CA ALA A 234 34.81 22.45 -8.61
C ALA A 234 36.03 23.27 -8.19
N LYS A 235 36.99 23.46 -9.08
CA LYS A 235 37.92 24.61 -9.11
C LYS A 235 38.46 24.82 -10.54
N PRO A 236 38.97 26.03 -10.89
CA PRO A 236 38.49 26.82 -12.02
C PRO A 236 39.45 26.89 -13.21
N ALA A 237 39.00 27.55 -14.27
CA ALA A 237 39.67 27.73 -15.56
C ALA A 237 40.96 28.56 -15.53
N LYS A 238 41.98 28.13 -16.28
CA LYS A 238 42.76 29.00 -17.22
C LYS A 238 43.57 28.17 -18.22
N ALA A 239 43.72 28.75 -19.41
CA ALA A 239 44.10 28.16 -20.68
C ALA A 239 45.61 28.07 -20.97
N LYS A 240 45.91 27.54 -22.18
CA LYS A 240 47.18 27.41 -22.95
C LYS A 240 47.78 26.00 -22.82
N SER A 241 48.11 25.23 -23.87
CA SER A 241 48.36 25.49 -25.30
C SER A 241 48.37 24.16 -26.07
N ALA A 242 47.86 24.12 -27.31
CA ALA A 242 48.22 23.14 -28.36
C ALA A 242 49.30 23.76 -29.28
N PRO A 243 49.82 23.15 -30.38
CA PRO A 243 49.48 21.86 -31.03
C PRO A 243 50.68 21.08 -31.66
N LYS A 244 50.35 20.03 -32.46
CA LYS A 244 51.05 19.40 -33.64
C LYS A 244 51.41 17.90 -33.43
N ALA A 245 50.75 16.97 -34.13
CA ALA A 245 51.05 16.43 -35.48
C ALA A 245 52.18 15.36 -35.42
N LYS A 246 52.23 14.21 -36.10
CA LYS A 246 51.62 13.63 -37.31
C LYS A 246 52.13 12.15 -37.40
N VAL A 247 51.33 11.22 -37.98
CA VAL A 247 51.71 10.18 -39.01
C VAL A 247 52.77 9.12 -38.59
N ALA A 248 52.55 7.80 -38.71
CA ALA A 248 52.46 7.04 -39.96
C ALA A 248 51.94 5.59 -39.79
N LYS A 249 51.51 5.04 -40.92
CA LYS A 249 50.87 3.75 -41.23
C LYS A 249 51.86 2.85 -42.00
N GLU A 250 51.49 1.58 -42.20
CA GLU A 250 52.11 0.52 -43.06
C GLU A 250 53.32 -0.22 -42.49
N LYS A 251 53.56 -1.53 -42.66
CA LYS A 251 53.11 -2.57 -43.62
C LYS A 251 53.48 -3.94 -43.01
N ALA A 252 52.56 -4.86 -42.76
CA ALA A 252 52.19 -6.02 -43.60
C ALA A 252 53.29 -7.07 -43.93
N LYS A 253 53.01 -8.30 -43.48
CA LYS A 253 53.02 -9.60 -44.23
C LYS A 253 54.27 -10.50 -44.23
N ALA A 254 54.12 -11.62 -43.50
CA ALA A 254 54.37 -13.02 -43.88
C ALA A 254 55.78 -13.49 -44.28
N LYS A 255 56.26 -14.53 -43.57
CA LYS A 255 56.43 -15.86 -44.19
C LYS A 255 56.55 -16.97 -43.13
N ALA A 256 55.73 -18.00 -43.31
CA ALA A 256 55.82 -19.29 -42.66
C ALA A 256 56.88 -20.19 -43.36
N LYS A 257 57.15 -21.34 -42.72
CA LYS A 257 57.90 -22.53 -43.18
C LYS A 257 59.44 -22.45 -43.13
N ALA A 258 60.05 -23.21 -42.24
CA ALA A 258 60.56 -24.57 -42.55
C ALA A 258 61.36 -25.16 -41.35
N ALA A 259 60.91 -26.30 -40.83
CA ALA A 259 61.78 -27.37 -40.29
C ALA A 259 62.63 -27.97 -41.45
N PRO A 260 63.66 -28.82 -41.27
CA PRO A 260 63.91 -29.74 -40.14
C PRO A 260 65.39 -29.93 -39.70
N ALA A 261 65.58 -30.59 -38.55
CA ALA A 261 66.49 -31.71 -38.32
C ALA A 261 66.10 -32.38 -37.00
#